data_AF-E3J7U0-F1
#
_entry.id   AF-E3J7U0-F1
#
_cell.length_a   1.000
_cell.length_b   1.000
_cell.length_c   1.000
_cell.angle_alpha   90.00
_cell.angle_beta   90.00
_cell.angle_gamma   90.00
#
_symmetry.space_group_name_H-M   'P 1'
#
loop_
_entity.id
_entity.type
_entity.pdbx_description
1 polymer ?
#
loop_
_entity_poly.entity_id
_entity_poly.type
_entity_poly.pdbx_seq_one_letter_code
_entity_poly.pdbx_strand_id
1 'polypeptide(L)'
;MTTTSTRVLIVGRSPGVLTAAVTMLNARGYRADATNQYGRVLDDYDVTDLDVLVFGGMVPPDRKEQLRDEISRRNPGVTFVQGLAGVAGVIAAQVVAATRAPAPDGDEISYEAITRTIRVTLGEATRVVVEALWIVTFTPPEPTSASELVFDATLAAGTHDLRLPARVPAEASFATVAVGSRLGVFTVGPMPEAIRRLVPTSADDSRLPTVEAVTTHSEPR
;
A
#
# COMPACT_ATOMS: atom_id res chain seq x y z
N MET A 1 15.79 -6.50 24.88
CA MET A 1 14.46 -6.70 24.25
C MET A 1 14.68 -6.85 22.76
N THR A 2 14.50 -8.05 22.23
CA THR A 2 14.48 -8.29 20.78
C THR A 2 13.19 -7.67 20.24
N THR A 3 13.28 -6.54 19.55
CA THR A 3 12.14 -5.97 18.82
C THR A 3 11.78 -6.95 17.70
N THR A 4 10.70 -7.71 17.88
CA THR A 4 10.17 -8.58 16.84
C THR A 4 9.79 -7.72 15.65
N SER A 5 10.32 -8.04 14.47
CA SER A 5 10.02 -7.32 13.23
C SER A 5 8.57 -7.59 12.81
N THR A 6 7.84 -6.55 12.43
CA THR A 6 6.44 -6.63 12.00
C THR A 6 6.29 -7.58 10.80
N ARG A 7 5.42 -8.57 10.94
CA ARG A 7 5.12 -9.59 9.93
C ARG A 7 4.04 -9.11 8.97
N VAL A 8 4.38 -9.08 7.69
CA VAL A 8 3.51 -8.56 6.63
C VAL A 8 3.33 -9.63 5.55
N LEU A 9 2.09 -9.87 5.12
CA LEU A 9 1.80 -10.69 3.95
C LEU A 9 1.09 -9.86 2.88
N ILE A 10 1.59 -9.89 1.65
CA ILE A 10 0.98 -9.23 0.49
C ILE A 10 0.40 -10.28 -0.43
N VAL A 11 -0.93 -10.28 -0.58
CA VAL A 11 -1.64 -11.14 -1.51
C VAL A 11 -2.06 -10.31 -2.71
N GLY A 12 -1.52 -10.60 -3.90
CA GLY A 12 -1.76 -9.79 -5.10
C GLY A 12 -1.53 -10.58 -6.38
N ARG A 13 -1.72 -9.95 -7.54
CA ARG A 13 -1.60 -10.66 -8.83
C ARG A 13 -0.20 -10.57 -9.44
N SER A 14 0.34 -9.35 -9.54
CA SER A 14 1.54 -9.01 -10.31
C SER A 14 2.82 -9.51 -9.63
N PRO A 15 3.56 -10.46 -10.23
CA PRO A 15 4.87 -10.89 -9.74
C PRO A 15 5.85 -9.74 -9.46
N GLY A 16 6.01 -8.82 -10.40
CA GLY A 16 6.95 -7.70 -10.29
C GLY A 16 6.62 -6.76 -9.14
N VAL A 17 5.34 -6.43 -8.96
CA VAL A 17 4.89 -5.58 -7.86
C VAL A 17 5.06 -6.26 -6.51
N LEU A 18 4.73 -7.56 -6.41
CA LEU A 18 4.85 -8.33 -5.17
C LEU A 18 6.32 -8.38 -4.70
N THR A 19 7.22 -8.77 -5.59
CA THR A 19 8.66 -8.87 -5.29
C THR A 19 9.29 -7.52 -4.96
N ALA A 20 8.93 -6.46 -5.70
CA ALA A 20 9.38 -5.10 -5.41
C ALA A 20 8.88 -4.60 -4.05
N ALA A 21 7.61 -4.84 -3.71
CA ALA A 21 7.03 -4.42 -2.43
C ALA A 21 7.68 -5.16 -1.24
N VAL A 22 7.90 -6.47 -1.36
CA VAL A 22 8.64 -7.27 -0.37
C VAL A 22 10.05 -6.71 -0.16
N THR A 23 10.78 -6.47 -1.25
CA THR A 23 12.13 -5.89 -1.18
C THR A 23 12.14 -4.55 -0.44
N MET A 24 11.18 -3.68 -0.78
CA MET A 24 11.01 -2.36 -0.16
C MET A 24 10.67 -2.44 1.33
N LEU A 25 9.87 -3.40 1.77
CA LEU A 25 9.48 -3.57 3.17
C LEU A 25 10.60 -4.22 3.98
N ASN A 26 11.26 -5.25 3.45
CA ASN A 26 12.39 -5.88 4.10
C ASN A 26 13.55 -4.89 4.31
N ALA A 27 13.82 -4.03 3.33
CA ALA A 27 14.79 -2.93 3.46
C ALA A 27 14.44 -1.92 4.57
N ARG A 28 13.16 -1.84 4.96
CA ARG A 28 12.66 -0.98 6.05
C ARG A 28 12.54 -1.73 7.39
N GLY A 29 13.03 -2.98 7.46
CA GLY A 29 13.06 -3.77 8.69
C GLY A 29 11.77 -4.52 9.02
N TYR A 30 10.83 -4.64 8.07
CA TYR A 30 9.68 -5.54 8.16
C TYR A 30 10.10 -6.97 7.79
N ARG A 31 9.32 -7.96 8.23
CA ARG A 31 9.39 -9.33 7.73
C ARG A 31 8.23 -9.52 6.75
N ALA A 32 8.47 -9.20 5.48
CA ALA A 32 7.45 -9.14 4.46
C ALA A 32 7.53 -10.33 3.50
N ASP A 33 6.39 -10.98 3.30
CA ASP A 33 6.18 -12.03 2.32
C ASP A 33 5.08 -11.65 1.33
N ALA A 34 5.06 -12.31 0.18
CA ALA A 34 4.04 -12.10 -0.83
C ALA A 34 3.70 -13.37 -1.61
N THR A 35 2.45 -13.47 -2.04
CA THR A 35 1.97 -14.54 -2.90
C THR A 35 0.90 -14.09 -3.88
N ASN A 36 0.84 -14.76 -5.03
CA ASN A 36 -0.29 -14.71 -5.96
C ASN A 36 -1.09 -16.02 -6.01
N GLN A 37 -0.78 -16.97 -5.14
CA GLN A 37 -1.46 -18.26 -5.01
C GLN A 37 -2.60 -18.15 -3.99
N TYR A 38 -3.66 -17.42 -4.34
CA TYR A 38 -4.74 -17.04 -3.40
C TYR A 38 -5.34 -18.23 -2.63
N GLY A 39 -5.53 -19.36 -3.32
CA GLY A 39 -6.13 -20.57 -2.75
C GLY A 39 -5.23 -21.32 -1.78
N ARG A 40 -3.94 -20.97 -1.70
CA ARG A 40 -2.94 -21.65 -0.88
C ARG A 40 -2.44 -20.82 0.30
N VAL A 41 -2.94 -19.59 0.46
CA VAL A 41 -2.48 -18.67 1.51
C VAL A 41 -2.50 -19.31 2.91
N LEU A 42 -3.56 -20.05 3.23
CA LEU A 42 -3.73 -20.68 4.54
C LEU A 42 -2.89 -21.95 4.73
N ASP A 43 -2.38 -22.51 3.64
CA ASP A 43 -1.51 -23.70 3.65
C ASP A 43 -0.04 -23.30 3.67
N ASP A 44 0.32 -22.26 2.93
CA ASP A 44 1.69 -21.83 2.70
C ASP A 44 2.20 -20.85 3.78
N TYR A 45 1.31 -20.18 4.53
CA TYR A 45 1.67 -19.18 5.53
C TYR A 45 1.06 -19.46 6.90
N ASP A 46 1.89 -19.32 7.94
CA ASP A 46 1.38 -19.14 9.30
C ASP A 46 0.79 -17.74 9.43
N VAL A 47 -0.54 -17.69 9.52
CA VAL A 47 -1.33 -16.46 9.62
C VAL A 47 -1.60 -16.04 11.06
N THR A 48 -1.23 -16.88 12.04
CA THR A 48 -1.57 -16.68 13.46
C THR A 48 -0.82 -15.53 14.11
N ASP A 49 0.32 -15.13 13.53
CA ASP A 49 1.17 -14.05 14.02
C ASP A 49 1.44 -12.97 12.96
N LEU A 50 0.59 -12.88 11.93
CA LEU A 50 0.62 -11.76 10.99
C LEU A 50 0.14 -10.46 11.64
N ASP A 51 0.93 -9.40 11.50
CA ASP A 51 0.53 -8.07 11.94
C ASP A 51 -0.29 -7.36 10.85
N VAL A 52 0.11 -7.52 9.57
CA VAL A 52 -0.55 -6.86 8.43
C VAL A 52 -0.77 -7.82 7.27
N LEU A 53 -1.99 -7.82 6.73
CA LEU A 53 -2.34 -8.50 5.47
C LEU A 53 -2.78 -7.46 4.43
N VAL A 54 -2.06 -7.38 3.31
CA VAL A 54 -2.39 -6.50 2.18
C VAL A 54 -3.07 -7.29 1.07
N PHE A 55 -4.27 -6.87 0.66
CA PHE A 55 -4.95 -7.40 -0.52
C PHE A 55 -4.78 -6.48 -1.73
N GLY A 56 -4.20 -6.98 -2.82
CA GLY A 56 -4.15 -6.29 -4.09
C GLY A 56 -5.54 -6.06 -4.70
N GLY A 57 -5.65 -5.08 -5.61
CA GLY A 57 -6.90 -4.76 -6.30
C GLY A 57 -7.45 -5.91 -7.15
N MET A 58 -6.56 -6.72 -7.73
CA MET A 58 -6.89 -7.85 -8.63
C MET A 58 -7.02 -9.20 -7.92
N VAL A 59 -7.10 -9.21 -6.58
CA VAL A 59 -7.53 -10.41 -5.84
C VAL A 59 -9.06 -10.48 -5.93
N PRO A 60 -9.65 -11.62 -6.33
CA PRO A 60 -11.10 -11.76 -6.40
C PRO A 60 -11.81 -11.45 -5.07
N PRO A 61 -12.99 -10.81 -5.10
CA PRO A 61 -13.67 -10.34 -3.89
C PRO A 61 -14.09 -11.48 -2.95
N ASP A 62 -14.61 -12.58 -3.52
CA ASP A 62 -14.94 -13.81 -2.81
C ASP A 62 -13.71 -14.41 -2.08
N ARG A 63 -12.54 -14.39 -2.73
CA ARG A 63 -11.29 -14.84 -2.10
C ARG A 63 -10.83 -13.89 -0.99
N LYS A 64 -11.00 -12.57 -1.15
CA LYS A 64 -10.70 -11.61 -0.07
C LYS A 64 -11.58 -11.84 1.13
N GLU A 65 -12.89 -12.03 0.93
CA GLU A 65 -13.85 -12.30 2.00
C GLU A 65 -13.51 -13.60 2.73
N GLN A 66 -13.33 -14.70 1.98
CA GLN A 66 -12.93 -15.99 2.53
C GLN A 66 -11.66 -15.89 3.40
N LEU A 67 -10.61 -15.22 2.89
CA LEU A 67 -9.35 -15.07 3.62
C LEU A 67 -9.50 -14.15 4.83
N ARG A 68 -10.29 -13.06 4.74
CA ARG A 68 -10.57 -12.18 5.87
C ARG A 68 -11.24 -12.92 7.01
N ASP A 69 -12.28 -13.69 6.71
CA ASP A 69 -13.05 -14.41 7.73
C ASP A 69 -12.20 -15.46 8.43
N GLU A 70 -11.46 -16.28 7.66
CA GLU A 70 -10.65 -17.35 8.23
C GLU A 70 -9.45 -16.82 9.03
N ILE A 71 -8.76 -15.79 8.51
CA ILE A 71 -7.62 -15.20 9.21
C ILE A 71 -8.09 -14.46 10.46
N SER A 72 -9.19 -13.69 10.40
CA SER A 72 -9.73 -13.00 11.59
C SER A 72 -10.12 -13.97 12.71
N ARG A 73 -10.58 -15.18 12.35
CA ARG A 73 -10.90 -16.22 13.33
C ARG A 73 -9.65 -16.76 14.04
N ARG A 74 -8.53 -16.88 13.33
CA ARG A 74 -7.25 -17.40 13.84
C ARG A 74 -6.39 -16.33 14.50
N ASN A 75 -6.50 -15.09 14.03
CA ASN A 75 -5.71 -13.93 14.45
C ASN A 75 -6.59 -12.68 14.40
N PRO A 76 -7.31 -12.36 15.50
CA PRO A 76 -8.15 -11.16 15.59
C PRO A 76 -7.38 -9.83 15.58
N GLY A 77 -6.06 -9.86 15.78
CA GLY A 77 -5.21 -8.67 15.86
C GLY A 77 -4.65 -8.19 14.52
N VAL A 78 -4.84 -8.96 13.44
CA VAL A 78 -4.31 -8.63 12.12
C VAL A 78 -4.94 -7.34 11.58
N THR A 79 -4.11 -6.48 10.99
CA THR A 79 -4.58 -5.31 10.25
C THR A 79 -4.71 -5.62 8.77
N PHE A 80 -5.91 -5.48 8.23
CA PHE A 80 -6.13 -5.68 6.81
C PHE A 80 -6.06 -4.38 6.01
N VAL A 81 -5.19 -4.35 5.00
CA VAL A 81 -5.00 -3.21 4.10
C VAL A 81 -5.47 -3.55 2.70
N GLN A 82 -6.29 -2.69 2.09
CA GLN A 82 -6.58 -2.78 0.66
C GLN A 82 -5.47 -2.05 -0.12
N GLY A 83 -4.60 -2.82 -0.75
CA GLY A 83 -3.49 -2.31 -1.56
C GLY A 83 -4.02 -1.49 -2.74
N LEU A 84 -3.43 -0.32 -2.93
CA LEU A 84 -3.80 0.61 -4.00
C LEU A 84 -3.01 0.30 -5.28
N ALA A 85 -3.77 0.09 -6.36
CA ALA A 85 -3.36 0.19 -7.76
C ALA A 85 -2.17 -0.67 -8.25
N GLY A 86 -1.63 -1.55 -7.42
CA GLY A 86 -0.47 -2.36 -7.81
C GLY A 86 0.80 -1.53 -7.99
N VAL A 87 0.96 -0.45 -7.22
CA VAL A 87 2.22 0.31 -7.20
C VAL A 87 2.99 -0.10 -5.95
N ALA A 88 4.16 -0.74 -6.13
CA ALA A 88 4.93 -1.31 -5.02
C ALA A 88 5.28 -0.27 -3.94
N GLY A 89 5.69 0.95 -4.35
CA GLY A 89 5.97 2.06 -3.44
C GLY A 89 4.76 2.49 -2.61
N VAL A 90 3.57 2.51 -3.23
CA VAL A 90 2.32 2.84 -2.53
C VAL A 90 1.94 1.73 -1.55
N ILE A 91 2.05 0.47 -1.94
CA ILE A 91 1.79 -0.68 -1.05
C ILE A 91 2.71 -0.63 0.18
N ALA A 92 4.01 -0.43 -0.04
CA ALA A 92 4.97 -0.32 1.06
C ALA A 92 4.64 0.88 1.98
N ALA A 93 4.24 2.02 1.41
CA ALA A 93 3.80 3.18 2.19
C ALA A 93 2.52 2.91 2.99
N GLN A 94 1.54 2.17 2.45
CA GLN A 94 0.32 1.82 3.18
C GLN A 94 0.61 0.91 4.37
N VAL A 95 1.53 -0.05 4.24
CA VAL A 95 1.95 -0.92 5.35
C VAL A 95 2.65 -0.10 6.44
N VAL A 96 3.55 0.81 6.05
CA VAL A 96 4.22 1.70 7.00
C VAL A 96 3.21 2.61 7.71
N ALA A 97 2.21 3.13 6.99
CA ALA A 97 1.14 3.93 7.58
C ALA A 97 0.27 3.12 8.57
N ALA A 98 -0.03 1.85 8.25
CA ALA A 98 -0.86 0.98 9.07
C ALA A 98 -0.19 0.50 10.36
N THR A 99 1.15 0.53 10.42
CA THR A 99 1.94 -0.03 11.53
C THR A 99 2.51 1.04 12.44
N ARG A 100 2.42 2.31 12.05
CA ARG A 100 2.87 3.45 12.85
C ARG A 100 1.82 3.85 13.88
N ALA A 101 2.32 4.32 15.02
CA ALA A 101 1.47 4.82 16.09
C ALA A 101 0.59 6.01 15.61
N PRO A 102 -0.58 6.21 16.24
CA PRO A 102 -1.42 7.37 15.97
C PRO A 102 -0.67 8.70 16.12
N ALA A 103 -1.22 9.72 15.47
CA ALA A 103 -0.83 11.11 15.64
C ALA A 103 -0.66 11.51 17.12
N PRO A 104 0.34 12.33 17.47
CA PRO A 104 0.17 13.23 18.61
C PRO A 104 -1.07 14.10 18.38
N ASP A 105 -1.81 14.41 19.46
CA ASP A 105 -2.98 15.28 19.38
C ASP A 105 -2.63 16.61 18.71
N GLY A 106 -3.38 16.97 17.65
CA GLY A 106 -3.23 18.22 16.92
C GLY A 106 -2.48 18.14 15.58
N ASP A 107 -1.71 17.08 15.33
CA ASP A 107 -1.07 16.90 14.03
C ASP A 107 -2.02 16.17 13.05
N GLU A 108 -2.29 16.78 11.89
CA GLU A 108 -3.23 16.24 10.89
C GLU A 108 -2.62 16.23 9.49
N ILE A 109 -2.92 15.20 8.71
CA ILE A 109 -2.61 15.15 7.28
C ILE A 109 -3.90 14.84 6.54
N SER A 110 -4.32 15.72 5.65
CA SER A 110 -5.49 15.52 4.80
C SER A 110 -5.20 15.88 3.35
N TYR A 111 -6.04 15.39 2.45
CA TYR A 111 -5.95 15.68 1.02
C TYR A 111 -7.31 16.17 0.51
N GLU A 112 -7.29 17.34 -0.13
CA GLU A 112 -8.45 17.93 -0.80
C GLU A 112 -8.35 17.68 -2.31
N ALA A 113 -9.27 16.86 -2.82
CA ALA A 113 -9.24 16.38 -4.20
C ALA A 113 -9.51 17.48 -5.23
N ILE A 114 -10.39 18.45 -4.91
CA ILE A 114 -10.78 19.50 -5.86
C ILE A 114 -9.60 20.42 -6.17
N THR A 115 -8.87 20.83 -5.13
CA THR A 115 -7.72 21.76 -5.28
C THR A 115 -6.39 21.03 -5.48
N ARG A 116 -6.39 19.70 -5.31
CA ARG A 116 -5.20 18.83 -5.31
C ARG A 116 -4.17 19.28 -4.30
N THR A 117 -4.64 19.58 -3.09
CA THR A 117 -3.84 20.15 -2.01
C THR A 117 -3.75 19.16 -0.87
N ILE A 118 -2.53 18.90 -0.43
CA ILE A 118 -2.24 18.19 0.81
C ILE A 118 -2.17 19.25 1.90
N ARG A 119 -3.00 19.12 2.92
CA ARG A 119 -2.95 19.96 4.10
C ARG A 119 -2.25 19.22 5.22
N VAL A 120 -1.26 19.87 5.83
CA VAL A 120 -0.53 19.35 6.97
C VAL A 120 -0.63 20.34 8.12
N THR A 121 -1.13 19.89 9.26
CA THR A 121 -1.13 20.65 10.52
C THR A 121 -0.10 20.03 11.45
N LEU A 122 0.77 20.89 12.02
CA LEU A 122 1.91 20.51 12.85
C LEU A 122 1.88 21.28 14.17
N GLY A 123 2.05 20.57 15.29
CA GLY A 123 2.24 21.16 16.62
C GLY A 123 3.64 21.74 16.82
N GLU A 124 4.64 21.22 16.11
CA GLU A 124 6.02 21.68 16.16
C GLU A 124 6.71 21.67 14.79
N ALA A 125 7.89 22.28 14.70
CA ALA A 125 8.65 22.31 13.45
C ALA A 125 9.13 20.91 13.08
N THR A 126 8.65 20.38 11.95
CA THR A 126 8.84 18.97 11.57
C THR A 126 9.21 18.84 10.10
N ARG A 127 10.07 17.88 9.76
CA ARG A 127 10.37 17.53 8.37
C ARG A 127 9.15 16.89 7.70
N VAL A 128 8.75 17.46 6.58
CA VAL A 128 7.67 16.98 5.73
C VAL A 128 8.23 16.58 4.37
N VAL A 129 7.90 15.36 3.95
CA VAL A 129 8.28 14.81 2.64
C VAL A 129 7.02 14.40 1.92
N VAL A 130 6.81 14.92 0.71
CA VAL A 130 5.70 14.55 -0.18
C VAL A 130 6.26 13.93 -1.44
N GLU A 131 5.90 12.69 -1.70
CA GLU A 131 6.21 11.99 -2.94
C GLU A 131 4.91 11.65 -3.67
N ALA A 132 4.81 12.01 -4.94
CA ALA A 132 3.72 11.59 -5.81
C ALA A 132 4.15 10.35 -6.59
N LEU A 133 3.23 9.38 -6.74
CA LEU A 133 3.45 8.16 -7.51
C LEU A 133 2.27 7.97 -8.46
N TRP A 134 2.51 7.48 -9.68
CA TRP A 134 1.43 7.20 -10.61
C TRP A 134 1.76 6.05 -11.54
N ILE A 135 0.72 5.44 -12.08
CA ILE A 135 0.86 4.38 -13.07
C ILE A 135 1.14 5.00 -14.44
N VAL A 136 2.18 4.49 -15.10
CA VAL A 136 2.60 4.87 -16.46
C VAL A 136 1.98 3.93 -17.49
N THR A 137 1.93 2.64 -17.20
CA THR A 137 1.28 1.63 -18.06
C THR A 137 0.46 0.68 -17.22
N PHE A 138 -0.71 0.28 -17.74
CA PHE A 138 -1.62 -0.63 -17.07
C PHE A 138 -1.66 -2.02 -17.69
N THR A 139 -0.73 -2.33 -18.60
CA THR A 139 -0.71 -3.59 -19.35
C THR A 139 -0.63 -4.76 -18.38
N PRO A 140 -1.70 -5.59 -18.25
CA PRO A 140 -1.61 -6.77 -17.40
C PRO A 140 -0.54 -7.73 -17.92
N PRO A 141 0.13 -8.47 -17.03
CA PRO A 141 -0.09 -8.49 -15.58
C PRO A 141 0.73 -7.45 -14.80
N GLU A 142 1.64 -6.73 -15.46
CA GLU A 142 2.66 -5.90 -14.81
C GLU A 142 2.43 -4.41 -15.07
N PRO A 143 1.79 -3.67 -14.16
CA PRO A 143 1.74 -2.22 -14.27
C PRO A 143 3.14 -1.64 -14.01
N THR A 144 3.51 -0.60 -14.78
CA THR A 144 4.71 0.19 -14.49
C THR A 144 4.33 1.50 -13.82
N SER A 145 5.13 1.97 -12.88
CA SER A 145 4.90 3.24 -12.18
C SER A 145 6.07 4.20 -12.30
N ALA A 146 5.80 5.49 -12.14
CA ALA A 146 6.77 6.53 -11.92
C ALA A 146 6.50 7.22 -10.58
N SER A 147 7.51 7.92 -10.05
CA SER A 147 7.35 8.77 -8.87
C SER A 147 8.14 10.07 -9.00
N GLU A 148 7.77 11.02 -8.15
CA GLU A 148 8.41 12.33 -8.08
C GLU A 148 8.35 12.89 -6.66
N LEU A 149 9.49 13.39 -6.18
CA LEU A 149 9.57 14.17 -4.95
C LEU A 149 8.96 15.55 -5.18
N VAL A 150 7.78 15.78 -4.62
CA VAL A 150 7.04 17.05 -4.75
C VAL A 150 7.51 18.07 -3.73
N PHE A 151 7.84 17.61 -2.52
CA PHE A 151 8.26 18.48 -1.42
C PHE A 151 9.19 17.73 -0.46
N ASP A 152 10.24 18.40 0.02
CA ASP A 152 11.10 17.92 1.11
C ASP A 152 11.71 19.12 1.83
N ALA A 153 11.13 19.47 2.98
CA ALA A 153 11.68 20.51 3.84
C ALA A 153 11.16 20.39 5.27
N THR A 154 11.76 21.14 6.19
CA THR A 154 11.20 21.36 7.53
C THR A 154 10.17 22.49 7.46
N LEU A 155 8.95 22.21 7.90
CA LEU A 155 7.89 23.19 8.06
C LEU A 155 7.80 23.60 9.53
N ALA A 156 7.51 24.87 9.79
CA ALA A 156 7.26 25.35 11.16
C ALA A 156 5.94 24.79 11.72
N ALA A 157 5.69 24.95 13.01
CA ALA A 157 4.37 24.68 13.59
C ALA A 157 3.26 25.49 12.87
N GLY A 158 2.06 24.93 12.78
CA GLY A 158 0.90 25.52 12.10
C GLY A 158 0.38 24.67 10.94
N THR A 159 -0.49 25.27 10.13
CA THR A 159 -1.12 24.63 8.97
C THR A 159 -0.47 25.07 7.68
N HIS A 160 -0.14 24.09 6.83
CA HIS A 160 0.53 24.29 5.54
C HIS A 160 -0.24 23.58 4.43
N ASP A 161 -0.43 24.31 3.33
CA ASP A 161 -1.09 23.78 2.13
C ASP A 161 -0.03 23.52 1.04
N LEU A 162 0.17 22.25 0.72
CA LEU A 162 1.13 21.76 -0.27
C LEU A 162 0.37 21.32 -1.53
N ARG A 163 0.43 22.15 -2.57
CA ARG A 163 -0.27 21.87 -3.83
C ARG A 163 0.52 20.91 -4.71
N LEU A 164 -0.15 19.84 -5.16
CA LEU A 164 0.46 18.92 -6.12
C LEU A 164 0.64 19.59 -7.49
N PRO A 165 1.80 19.42 -8.14
CA PRO A 165 2.09 20.06 -9.41
C PRO A 165 1.27 19.43 -10.53
N ALA A 166 0.95 20.24 -11.56
CA ALA A 166 0.11 19.81 -12.69
C ALA A 166 0.67 18.61 -13.48
N ARG A 167 1.99 18.38 -13.41
CA ARG A 167 2.68 17.24 -14.03
C ARG A 167 2.35 15.89 -13.40
N VAL A 168 1.90 15.87 -12.13
CA VAL A 168 1.36 14.65 -11.52
C VAL A 168 0.00 14.38 -12.21
N PRO A 169 -0.20 13.20 -12.82
CA PRO A 169 -1.44 12.90 -13.54
C PRO A 169 -2.69 13.02 -12.68
N ALA A 170 -3.81 13.32 -13.32
CA ALA A 170 -5.12 13.41 -12.67
C ALA A 170 -5.79 12.04 -12.47
N GLU A 171 -5.26 10.98 -13.08
CA GLU A 171 -5.76 9.60 -12.96
C GLU A 171 -4.63 8.68 -12.47
N ALA A 172 -5.01 7.61 -11.76
CA ALA A 172 -4.12 6.59 -11.19
C ALA A 172 -2.86 7.16 -10.54
N SER A 173 -3.04 8.23 -9.78
CA SER A 173 -1.99 8.91 -9.06
C SER A 173 -2.27 8.87 -7.57
N PHE A 174 -1.20 8.86 -6.81
CA PHE A 174 -1.16 8.69 -5.38
C PHE A 174 -0.15 9.68 -4.80
N ALA A 175 -0.35 10.04 -3.54
CA ALA A 175 0.64 10.81 -2.78
C ALA A 175 0.95 10.09 -1.48
N THR A 176 2.23 10.07 -1.13
CA THR A 176 2.70 9.71 0.20
C THR A 176 3.19 10.98 0.89
N VAL A 177 2.86 11.11 2.16
CA VAL A 177 3.17 12.30 2.97
C VAL A 177 3.78 11.84 4.27
N ALA A 178 5.11 11.96 4.39
CA ALA A 178 5.81 11.66 5.63
C ALA A 178 5.93 12.93 6.47
N VAL A 179 5.57 12.84 7.74
CA VAL A 179 5.70 13.93 8.73
C VAL A 179 6.38 13.34 9.96
N GLY A 180 7.69 13.58 10.10
CA GLY A 180 8.50 12.90 11.13
C GLY A 180 8.37 11.38 11.06
N SER A 181 7.85 10.75 12.13
CA SER A 181 7.61 9.31 12.20
C SER A 181 6.25 8.88 11.63
N ARG A 182 5.46 9.78 11.01
CA ARG A 182 4.14 9.48 10.44
C ARG A 182 4.19 9.34 8.93
N LEU A 183 3.21 8.64 8.37
CA LEU A 183 3.05 8.49 6.93
C LEU A 183 1.56 8.46 6.56
N GLY A 184 1.13 9.39 5.71
CA GLY A 184 -0.17 9.38 5.06
C GLY A 184 -0.05 8.87 3.62
N VAL A 185 -1.07 8.18 3.13
CA VAL A 185 -1.16 7.73 1.74
C VAL A 185 -2.52 8.11 1.19
N PHE A 186 -2.54 8.82 0.07
CA PHE A 186 -3.76 9.36 -0.54
C PHE A 186 -3.89 8.91 -2.00
N THR A 187 -5.10 8.57 -2.40
CA THR A 187 -5.46 8.52 -3.83
C THR A 187 -5.67 9.95 -4.31
N VAL A 188 -4.81 10.40 -5.22
CA VAL A 188 -4.84 11.76 -5.78
C VAL A 188 -5.71 11.80 -7.02
N GLY A 189 -5.54 10.80 -7.89
CA GLY A 189 -6.29 10.62 -9.12
C GLY A 189 -6.99 9.26 -9.11
N PRO A 190 -8.30 9.19 -9.41
CA PRO A 190 -9.01 7.92 -9.42
C PRO A 190 -8.43 6.97 -10.46
N MET A 191 -8.62 5.66 -10.23
CA MET A 191 -8.27 4.66 -11.24
C MET A 191 -9.16 4.83 -12.48
N PRO A 192 -8.58 4.76 -13.70
CA PRO A 192 -9.35 4.84 -14.94
C PRO A 192 -10.45 3.77 -15.00
N GLU A 193 -11.60 4.11 -15.57
CA GLU A 193 -12.75 3.19 -15.65
C GLU A 193 -12.41 1.90 -16.40
N ALA A 194 -11.61 2.00 -17.47
CA ALA A 194 -11.14 0.86 -18.24
C ALA A 194 -10.44 -0.19 -17.35
N ILE A 195 -9.70 0.24 -16.33
CA ILE A 195 -8.99 -0.64 -15.40
C ILE A 195 -9.93 -1.20 -14.35
N ARG A 196 -10.91 -0.40 -13.90
CA ARG A 196 -11.94 -0.88 -12.96
C ARG A 196 -12.75 -2.04 -13.55
N ARG A 197 -12.97 -2.06 -14.88
CA ARG A 197 -13.65 -3.16 -15.59
C ARG A 197 -12.83 -4.46 -15.62
N LEU A 198 -11.51 -4.37 -15.44
CA LEU A 198 -10.61 -5.52 -15.41
C LEU A 198 -10.53 -6.19 -14.02
N VAL A 199 -11.09 -5.57 -12.98
CA VAL A 199 -11.13 -6.16 -11.63
C VAL A 199 -11.95 -7.45 -11.68
N PRO A 200 -11.40 -8.59 -11.22
CA PRO A 200 -12.13 -9.86 -11.19
C PRO A 200 -13.41 -9.75 -10.35
N THR A 201 -14.51 -10.32 -10.82
CA THR A 201 -15.77 -10.36 -10.06
C THR A 201 -15.89 -11.61 -9.18
N SER A 202 -15.14 -12.67 -9.47
CA SER A 202 -15.10 -13.92 -8.71
C SER A 202 -13.79 -14.67 -8.96
N ALA A 203 -13.54 -15.75 -8.20
CA ALA A 203 -12.37 -16.60 -8.37
C ALA A 203 -12.30 -17.29 -9.74
N ASP A 204 -13.43 -17.56 -10.37
CA ASP A 204 -13.54 -18.23 -11.68
C ASP A 204 -13.39 -17.25 -12.87
N ASP A 205 -13.17 -15.96 -12.60
CA ASP A 205 -13.06 -14.94 -13.62
C ASP A 205 -11.72 -15.03 -14.39
N SER A 206 -11.81 -15.48 -15.64
CA SER A 206 -10.66 -15.72 -16.52
C SER A 206 -10.31 -14.56 -17.45
N ARG A 207 -10.82 -13.33 -17.19
CA ARG A 207 -10.56 -12.17 -18.08
C ARG A 207 -9.11 -11.69 -18.11
N LEU A 208 -8.31 -12.09 -17.13
CA LEU A 208 -6.91 -11.72 -17.00
C LEU A 208 -6.00 -12.89 -17.38
N PRO A 209 -4.89 -12.64 -18.10
CA PRO A 209 -3.95 -13.68 -18.52
C PRO A 209 -3.28 -14.35 -17.32
N THR A 210 -3.00 -15.65 -17.40
CA THR A 210 -2.24 -16.39 -16.38
C THR A 210 -0.89 -15.72 -16.12
N VAL A 211 -0.45 -15.74 -14.87
CA VAL A 211 0.81 -15.14 -14.41
C VAL A 211 1.69 -16.21 -13.78
N GLU A 212 3.00 -15.98 -13.77
CA GLU A 212 3.95 -16.83 -13.06
C GLU A 212 3.59 -16.91 -11.57
N ALA A 213 3.68 -18.09 -10.98
CA ALA A 213 3.41 -18.28 -9.57
C ALA A 213 4.51 -17.62 -8.72
N VAL A 214 4.11 -16.81 -7.75
CA VAL A 214 5.01 -16.19 -6.77
C VAL A 214 4.57 -16.59 -5.38
N THR A 215 5.52 -17.02 -4.57
CA THR A 215 5.39 -17.28 -3.14
C THR A 215 6.76 -17.02 -2.53
N THR A 216 6.85 -16.03 -1.64
CA THR A 216 8.10 -15.70 -0.93
C THR A 216 8.00 -16.13 0.53
N HIS A 217 9.14 -16.46 1.13
CA HIS A 217 9.26 -16.72 2.55
C HIS A 217 10.49 -15.99 3.09
N SER A 218 10.26 -15.17 4.10
CA SER A 218 11.30 -14.51 4.86
C SER A 218 11.83 -15.50 5.90
N GLU A 219 13.13 -15.75 5.91
CA GLU A 219 13.72 -16.71 6.85
C GLU A 219 13.40 -16.33 8.31
N PRO A 220 13.11 -17.31 9.18
CA PRO A 220 13.08 -17.08 10.61
C PRO A 220 14.50 -16.74 11.08
N ARG A 221 14.66 -15.59 11.76
CA ARG A 221 15.91 -15.25 12.47
C ARG A 221 16.00 -15.96 13.81
#